data_AF-A0A812ZVB8-F1
#
_entry.id   AF-A0A812ZVB8-F1
#
_cell.length_a   1.000
_cell.length_b   1.000
_cell.length_c   1.000
_cell.angle_alpha   90.00
_cell.angle_beta   90.00
_cell.angle_gamma   90.00
#
_symmetry.space_group_name_H-M   'P 1'
#
loop_
_entity.id
_entity.type
_entity.pdbx_description
1 polymer ?
#
loop_
_entity_poly.entity_id
_entity_poly.type
_entity_poly.pdbx_seq_one_letter_code
_entity_poly.pdbx_strand_id
1 'polypeptide(L)'
;MQPLRAVDVQTQPWNTLGTCVFEKQRDSRIKTAQGTSVLKWASVASPLFASTWRSGGRRPVTRQLRGAVVKDAVAAVECLPFSELPSTAPPPLENEGAADRVRRMIAADPCNEVLDLTDRQEPPFSDEDLREAWHELQLGNADEARSLFVRAVLADPSDSEALFCMGLLYEALHDLRRTVEWMDMAIEECPDHVFAWETRSRCMEHLGRLAESLAGYEQLEMLDESATGRREGLLGHQRVYILPVGAWEDGAAGYIQKAAKKIPPRPQWQENFMFAEPQPDLRQPALESGIMAWDNVLSKDLLQRLQDCVEDHFQFIFTNRWVYEADDAFEGAASTMWLPSSEDARSVPEVAALTILRHILNQDPAEIAGVEYWARVRSVNLGAGFHYDEAVDADDANSEWVHGNPWRPQWSSVFYLTDEGGPTVVLDQLHDHHGRLAPTLPRKGYLCMPRANRLVLFRADLHHGSLPVDIWLDSEQTRRVFVFNFWHRHVPEPPHCQRLNLQQHPAMRRHVLTSDEAAALQAVESSRFEDDRDGPSPVRQKVLSRPEDLPHSSDFGYLPRPLPMPTMAALKEERLFYEVDWPAAAQAGRE
;
A
#
# COMPACT_ATOMS: atom_id res chain seq x y z
N MET A 1 -7.71 42.97 47.07
CA MET A 1 -7.55 43.52 45.71
C MET A 1 -7.07 42.38 44.81
N GLN A 2 -7.68 42.30 43.63
CA GLN A 2 -7.54 41.36 42.51
C GLN A 2 -6.10 41.28 41.90
N PRO A 3 -5.79 40.41 40.91
CA PRO A 3 -5.34 39.02 41.06
C PRO A 3 -4.04 38.73 40.26
N LEU A 4 -3.48 37.52 40.32
CA LEU A 4 -2.55 37.03 39.29
C LEU A 4 -3.17 35.80 38.60
N ARG A 5 -3.23 35.89 37.28
CA ARG A 5 -3.96 35.02 36.35
C ARG A 5 -3.28 33.66 36.18
N ALA A 6 -4.12 32.65 36.00
CA ALA A 6 -3.75 31.36 35.44
C ALA A 6 -3.18 31.54 34.02
N VAL A 7 -2.10 30.82 33.73
CA VAL A 7 -1.60 30.62 32.37
C VAL A 7 -2.32 29.38 31.82
N ASP A 8 -3.28 29.62 30.94
CA ASP A 8 -3.82 28.61 30.04
C ASP A 8 -2.70 28.09 29.14
N VAL A 9 -2.41 26.79 29.23
CA VAL A 9 -1.68 26.09 28.17
C VAL A 9 -2.74 25.63 27.18
N GLN A 10 -3.04 26.49 26.20
CA GLN A 10 -3.76 26.09 25.01
C GLN A 10 -2.89 25.09 24.24
N THR A 11 -3.24 23.81 24.31
CA THR A 11 -2.85 22.82 23.33
C THR A 11 -3.53 23.16 22.01
N GLN A 12 -2.77 23.66 21.03
CA GLN A 12 -3.30 23.88 19.68
C GLN A 12 -3.51 22.53 18.96
N PRO A 13 -4.63 22.37 18.23
CA PRO A 13 -4.90 21.24 17.37
C PRO A 13 -4.20 21.41 16.02
N TRP A 14 -3.64 20.33 15.49
CA TRP A 14 -3.13 20.26 14.11
C TRP A 14 -4.33 20.15 13.17
N ASN A 15 -4.62 21.22 12.43
CA ASN A 15 -5.54 21.21 11.29
C ASN A 15 -4.77 21.48 9.99
N THR A 16 -5.08 20.64 9.02
CA THR A 16 -4.76 20.64 7.59
C THR A 16 -5.52 21.77 6.83
N LEU A 17 -4.84 22.36 5.82
CA LEU A 17 -5.27 23.13 4.60
C LEU A 17 -6.46 24.13 4.69
N GLY A 18 -6.50 25.36 4.13
CA GLY A 18 -5.66 26.16 3.23
C GLY A 18 -6.42 27.48 2.88
N THR A 19 -5.75 28.47 2.26
CA THR A 19 -6.24 29.46 1.24
C THR A 19 -5.38 30.74 1.24
N CYS A 20 -4.91 31.15 0.06
CA CYS A 20 -4.56 32.56 -0.20
C CYS A 20 -4.80 32.92 -1.67
N VAL A 21 -5.65 33.92 -1.87
CA VAL A 21 -5.97 34.62 -3.13
C VAL A 21 -4.78 35.49 -3.54
N PHE A 22 -4.43 35.58 -4.83
CA PHE A 22 -3.48 36.60 -5.31
C PHE A 22 -3.95 37.38 -6.54
N GLU A 23 -3.74 38.70 -6.44
CA GLU A 23 -4.05 39.77 -7.39
C GLU A 23 -2.80 40.10 -8.25
N LYS A 24 -3.01 40.52 -9.51
CA LYS A 24 -2.01 40.71 -10.58
C LYS A 24 -1.05 41.88 -10.37
N GLN A 25 0.23 41.75 -10.79
CA GLN A 25 0.95 42.83 -11.48
C GLN A 25 2.14 42.36 -12.36
N ARG A 26 2.51 43.23 -13.32
CA ARG A 26 3.23 43.05 -14.61
C ARG A 26 4.75 43.35 -14.59
N ASP A 27 5.41 42.88 -15.67
CA ASP A 27 6.62 43.42 -16.37
C ASP A 27 8.01 43.21 -15.71
N SER A 28 9.16 43.07 -16.40
CA SER A 28 9.56 42.88 -17.82
C SER A 28 11.10 42.65 -17.93
N ARG A 29 11.54 41.89 -18.97
CA ARG A 29 12.83 41.91 -19.73
C ARG A 29 14.21 41.73 -19.03
N ILE A 30 15.07 40.86 -19.60
CA ILE A 30 16.41 41.15 -20.21
C ILE A 30 16.99 39.90 -20.93
N LYS A 31 17.81 40.15 -21.96
CA LYS A 31 18.30 39.28 -23.06
C LYS A 31 19.69 38.62 -22.84
N THR A 32 19.79 37.34 -23.25
CA THR A 32 20.82 36.59 -24.03
C THR A 32 22.34 36.82 -23.92
N ALA A 33 23.11 35.71 -23.89
CA ALA A 33 24.14 35.37 -24.90
C ALA A 33 24.67 33.89 -24.78
N GLN A 34 24.61 33.14 -25.90
CA GLN A 34 25.42 31.98 -26.38
C GLN A 34 25.77 30.83 -25.40
N GLY A 35 25.58 29.53 -25.66
CA GLY A 35 25.32 28.75 -26.87
C GLY A 35 25.86 27.32 -26.67
N THR A 36 25.03 26.45 -26.09
CA THR A 36 25.11 24.96 -26.07
C THR A 36 23.68 24.50 -25.79
N SER A 37 23.05 23.76 -26.71
CA SER A 37 21.68 23.30 -26.52
C SER A 37 21.66 22.12 -25.56
N VAL A 38 21.57 22.41 -24.27
CA VAL A 38 21.02 21.49 -23.28
C VAL A 38 19.57 21.91 -23.11
N LEU A 39 18.64 21.17 -23.71
CA LEU A 39 17.22 21.35 -23.44
C LEU A 39 16.93 20.74 -22.06
N LYS A 40 17.07 21.60 -21.04
CA LYS A 40 16.50 21.38 -19.72
C LYS A 40 14.98 21.32 -19.84
N TRP A 41 14.38 20.17 -19.55
CA TRP A 41 12.98 20.11 -19.17
C TRP A 41 12.88 20.52 -17.70
N ALA A 42 12.76 21.83 -17.48
CA ALA A 42 12.31 22.41 -16.24
C ALA A 42 11.09 23.27 -16.55
N SER A 43 9.91 22.72 -16.24
CA SER A 43 8.65 23.39 -15.90
C SER A 43 8.17 24.60 -16.72
N VAL A 44 6.94 24.51 -17.22
CA VAL A 44 6.07 25.69 -17.37
C VAL A 44 5.85 26.26 -15.96
N ALA A 45 6.54 27.35 -15.62
CA ALA A 45 6.34 28.05 -14.35
C ALA A 45 6.13 29.56 -14.57
N SER A 46 5.29 30.17 -13.72
CA SER A 46 5.22 31.62 -13.51
C SER A 46 4.57 31.92 -12.14
N PRO A 47 4.93 33.03 -11.45
CA PRO A 47 6.25 33.32 -10.87
C PRO A 47 6.15 33.89 -9.42
N LEU A 48 7.31 34.22 -8.80
CA LEU A 48 7.60 35.00 -7.56
C LEU A 48 8.29 34.12 -6.48
N PHE A 49 9.43 34.42 -5.85
CA PHE A 49 10.08 35.68 -5.50
C PHE A 49 11.61 35.49 -5.47
N ALA A 50 12.35 36.55 -5.80
CA ALA A 50 13.69 36.78 -5.29
C ALA A 50 13.62 37.89 -4.22
N SER A 51 14.11 37.63 -3.00
CA SER A 51 15.12 38.48 -2.32
C SER A 51 15.34 38.07 -0.86
N THR A 52 16.56 37.60 -0.61
CA THR A 52 17.45 37.95 0.52
C THR A 52 16.90 37.94 1.94
N TRP A 53 17.50 37.13 2.82
CA TRP A 53 17.99 37.64 4.11
C TRP A 53 19.19 36.84 4.62
N ARG A 54 20.17 37.59 5.13
CA ARG A 54 21.50 37.15 5.59
C ARG A 54 21.48 36.59 7.00
N SER A 55 22.47 35.74 7.24
CA SER A 55 23.07 35.29 8.51
C SER A 55 22.98 36.26 9.71
N GLY A 56 22.73 35.71 10.91
CA GLY A 56 23.05 36.40 12.16
C GLY A 56 22.61 35.73 13.47
N GLY A 57 23.49 34.89 14.04
CA GLY A 57 23.84 35.00 15.47
C GLY A 57 23.09 34.19 16.55
N ARG A 58 23.91 33.40 17.26
CA ARG A 58 23.88 33.06 18.71
C ARG A 58 23.09 31.85 19.21
N ARG A 59 23.86 30.84 19.66
CA ARG A 59 23.53 29.91 20.78
C ARG A 59 23.46 30.69 22.12
N PRO A 60 22.75 30.18 23.14
CA PRO A 60 23.37 29.27 24.13
C PRO A 60 22.44 28.10 24.55
N VAL A 61 22.93 26.85 24.61
CA VAL A 61 23.37 26.12 25.81
C VAL A 61 22.40 26.16 27.00
N THR A 62 21.73 25.04 27.30
CA THR A 62 21.83 24.38 28.61
C THR A 62 21.70 22.87 28.45
N ARG A 63 22.53 22.18 29.22
CA ARG A 63 22.89 20.77 29.20
C ARG A 63 22.40 20.19 30.53
N GLN A 64 22.05 18.90 30.51
CA GLN A 64 22.07 17.92 31.60
C GLN A 64 20.72 17.42 32.17
N LEU A 65 20.74 16.09 32.36
CA LEU A 65 19.84 15.19 33.09
C LEU A 65 18.71 14.61 32.22
N ARG A 66 18.73 13.34 31.77
CA ARG A 66 19.44 12.13 32.24
C ARG A 66 19.58 11.13 31.08
N GLY A 67 20.82 10.78 30.75
CA GLY A 67 21.15 9.54 30.07
C GLY A 67 21.33 8.42 31.10
N ALA A 68 20.76 7.25 30.81
CA ALA A 68 21.20 5.95 31.37
C ALA A 68 20.56 4.72 30.70
N VAL A 69 19.54 4.84 29.82
CA VAL A 69 18.84 3.64 29.27
C VAL A 69 18.88 3.52 27.73
N VAL A 70 19.46 4.48 27.00
CA VAL A 70 19.41 4.48 25.53
C VAL A 70 20.73 4.03 24.86
N LYS A 71 21.75 3.64 25.65
CA LYS A 71 23.07 3.37 25.08
C LYS A 71 23.24 2.00 24.40
N ASP A 72 22.32 1.06 24.62
CA ASP A 72 22.46 -0.30 24.07
C ASP A 72 21.46 -0.62 22.94
N ALA A 73 20.56 0.30 22.58
CA ALA A 73 19.62 0.13 21.45
C ALA A 73 19.99 0.95 20.21
N VAL A 74 20.87 1.94 20.33
CA VAL A 74 21.29 2.83 19.22
C VAL A 74 22.59 2.36 18.55
N ALA A 75 23.25 1.33 19.09
CA ALA A 75 24.49 0.78 18.53
C ALA A 75 24.28 -0.16 17.31
N ALA A 76 23.05 -0.33 16.80
CA ALA A 76 22.75 -1.12 15.61
C ALA A 76 22.40 -0.28 14.36
N VAL A 77 22.46 1.05 14.47
CA VAL A 77 22.25 1.99 13.34
C VAL A 77 23.56 2.72 13.06
N GLU A 78 24.65 1.97 12.89
CA GLU A 78 25.79 2.50 12.15
C GLU A 78 25.46 2.32 10.67
N CYS A 79 25.09 3.45 10.04
CA CYS A 79 25.02 3.58 8.59
C CYS A 79 26.29 2.96 7.99
N LEU A 80 26.11 1.93 7.16
CA LEU A 80 27.21 1.43 6.34
C LEU A 80 27.78 2.60 5.53
N PRO A 81 29.11 2.79 5.49
CA PRO A 81 29.70 3.78 4.61
C PRO A 81 29.29 3.50 3.16
N PHE A 82 28.92 4.56 2.44
CA PHE A 82 28.36 4.60 1.08
C PHE A 82 29.15 3.80 0.00
N SER A 83 30.33 3.26 0.31
CA SER A 83 31.23 2.60 -0.63
C SER A 83 31.13 1.07 -0.70
N GLU A 84 30.29 0.41 0.10
CA GLU A 84 30.26 -1.06 0.19
C GLU A 84 28.84 -1.66 0.26
N LEU A 85 27.88 -1.13 -0.51
CA LEU A 85 26.63 -1.86 -0.75
C LEU A 85 26.79 -2.71 -2.03
N PRO A 86 26.73 -4.05 -1.95
CA PRO A 86 26.82 -4.89 -3.13
C PRO A 86 25.53 -4.74 -3.93
N SER A 87 25.63 -4.08 -5.09
CA SER A 87 24.67 -4.28 -6.17
C SER A 87 24.60 -5.77 -6.48
N THR A 88 23.42 -6.39 -6.37
CA THR A 88 23.23 -7.78 -6.84
C THR A 88 22.99 -7.87 -8.34
N ALA A 89 23.14 -6.75 -9.08
CA ALA A 89 23.39 -6.87 -10.51
C ALA A 89 24.72 -7.61 -10.70
N PRO A 90 24.86 -8.48 -11.71
CA PRO A 90 26.18 -8.97 -12.07
C PRO A 90 27.10 -7.75 -12.20
N PRO A 91 28.27 -7.72 -11.54
CA PRO A 91 29.14 -6.56 -11.65
C PRO A 91 29.35 -6.30 -13.14
N PRO A 92 29.24 -5.04 -13.61
CA PRO A 92 29.65 -4.74 -14.97
C PRO A 92 31.00 -5.42 -15.18
N LEU A 93 31.14 -6.19 -16.27
CA LEU A 93 32.47 -6.61 -16.69
C LEU A 93 33.28 -5.32 -16.67
N GLU A 94 34.40 -5.28 -15.92
CA GLU A 94 35.04 -4.04 -15.43
C GLU A 94 35.47 -3.03 -16.53
N ASN A 95 35.11 -3.27 -17.81
CA ASN A 95 35.32 -2.42 -18.98
C ASN A 95 34.17 -2.44 -20.03
N GLU A 96 32.94 -2.87 -19.71
CA GLU A 96 31.80 -2.83 -20.67
C GLU A 96 31.26 -1.39 -20.81
N GLY A 97 31.31 -0.81 -22.01
CA GLY A 97 30.74 0.52 -22.28
C GLY A 97 29.21 0.48 -22.39
N ALA A 98 28.54 1.61 -22.17
CA ALA A 98 27.07 1.73 -22.20
C ALA A 98 26.44 1.10 -23.47
N ALA A 99 27.05 1.32 -24.63
CA ALA A 99 26.60 0.75 -25.91
C ALA A 99 26.61 -0.79 -25.95
N ASP A 100 27.62 -1.44 -25.39
CA ASP A 100 27.72 -2.90 -25.37
C ASP A 100 26.75 -3.50 -24.36
N ARG A 101 26.58 -2.84 -23.20
CA ARG A 101 25.59 -3.20 -22.18
C ARG A 101 24.16 -3.10 -22.71
N VAL A 102 23.79 -2.00 -23.38
CA VAL A 102 22.48 -1.83 -24.03
C VAL A 102 22.22 -2.94 -25.04
N ARG A 103 23.17 -3.22 -25.95
CA ARG A 103 23.03 -4.28 -26.96
C ARG A 103 22.86 -5.66 -26.33
N ARG A 104 23.60 -5.95 -25.27
CA ARG A 104 23.49 -7.21 -24.54
C ARG A 104 22.12 -7.36 -23.87
N MET A 105 21.62 -6.31 -23.22
CA MET A 105 20.30 -6.35 -22.57
C MET A 105 19.17 -6.50 -23.60
N ILE A 106 19.26 -5.82 -24.75
CA ILE A 106 18.32 -6.00 -25.86
C ILE A 106 18.36 -7.43 -26.39
N ALA A 107 19.56 -7.98 -26.64
CA ALA A 107 19.73 -9.33 -27.16
C ALA A 107 19.32 -10.42 -26.15
N ALA A 108 19.37 -10.13 -24.85
CA ALA A 108 18.93 -11.04 -23.79
C ALA A 108 17.40 -11.12 -23.66
N ASP A 109 16.64 -10.23 -24.30
CA ASP A 109 15.19 -10.30 -24.32
C ASP A 109 14.68 -10.98 -25.61
N PRO A 110 14.11 -12.20 -25.51
CA PRO A 110 13.57 -12.91 -26.68
C PRO A 110 12.49 -12.12 -27.44
N CYS A 111 11.79 -11.19 -26.77
CA CYS A 111 10.79 -10.34 -27.40
C CYS A 111 11.39 -9.38 -28.44
N ASN A 112 12.70 -9.18 -28.42
CA ASN A 112 13.41 -8.33 -29.38
C ASN A 112 13.89 -9.08 -30.63
N GLU A 113 13.79 -10.42 -30.68
CA GLU A 113 14.21 -11.21 -31.86
C GLU A 113 13.41 -10.89 -33.13
N VAL A 114 12.18 -10.41 -32.95
CA VAL A 114 11.26 -10.04 -34.05
C VAL A 114 11.56 -8.62 -34.58
N LEU A 115 12.34 -7.83 -33.84
CA LEU A 115 12.71 -6.48 -34.26
C LEU A 115 13.77 -6.58 -35.36
N ASP A 116 13.45 -6.03 -36.54
CA ASP A 116 14.40 -5.90 -37.63
C ASP A 116 15.44 -4.81 -37.29
N LEU A 117 16.45 -5.20 -36.51
CA LEU A 117 17.58 -4.33 -36.15
C LEU A 117 18.58 -4.14 -37.32
N THR A 118 18.27 -4.65 -38.52
CA THR A 118 19.20 -4.58 -39.66
C THR A 118 19.16 -3.20 -40.33
N ASP A 119 20.16 -2.38 -39.99
CA ASP A 119 20.84 -1.36 -40.81
C ASP A 119 20.01 -0.58 -41.85
N ARG A 120 18.75 -0.29 -41.56
CA ARG A 120 18.02 0.77 -42.26
C ARG A 120 18.57 2.08 -41.68
N GLN A 121 19.09 2.95 -42.54
CA GLN A 121 19.31 4.35 -42.19
C GLN A 121 17.95 4.99 -41.93
N GLU A 122 17.42 4.73 -40.75
CA GLU A 122 16.25 5.40 -40.23
C GLU A 122 16.67 6.79 -39.74
N PRO A 123 15.77 7.78 -39.81
CA PRO A 123 16.07 9.11 -39.29
C PRO A 123 16.51 9.03 -37.82
N PRO A 124 17.35 9.97 -37.35
CA PRO A 124 17.74 10.02 -35.95
C PRO A 124 16.50 10.02 -35.06
N PHE A 125 16.51 9.18 -34.03
CA PHE A 125 15.43 9.08 -33.05
C PHE A 125 15.12 10.47 -32.49
N SER A 126 13.84 10.84 -32.48
CA SER A 126 13.38 12.18 -32.11
C SER A 126 12.46 12.15 -30.89
N ASP A 127 12.26 13.30 -30.25
CA ASP A 127 11.30 13.48 -29.16
C ASP A 127 9.87 13.03 -29.55
N GLU A 128 9.53 13.11 -30.84
CA GLU A 128 8.24 12.66 -31.37
C GLU A 128 8.13 11.13 -31.41
N ASP A 129 9.22 10.42 -31.76
CA ASP A 129 9.26 8.95 -31.70
C ASP A 129 9.10 8.46 -30.25
N LEU A 130 9.68 9.19 -29.27
CA LEU A 130 9.50 8.89 -27.85
C LEU A 130 8.05 9.11 -27.41
N ARG A 131 7.41 10.20 -27.87
CA ARG A 131 6.00 10.49 -27.62
C ARG A 131 5.08 9.44 -28.23
N GLU A 132 5.40 8.96 -29.42
CA GLU A 132 4.68 7.86 -30.08
C GLU A 132 4.86 6.54 -29.32
N ALA A 133 6.07 6.21 -28.88
CA ALA A 133 6.33 5.03 -28.05
C ALA A 133 5.47 5.03 -26.78
N TRP A 134 5.40 6.19 -26.14
CA TRP A 134 4.52 6.42 -25.02
C TRP A 134 3.05 6.23 -25.36
N HIS A 135 2.60 6.78 -26.49
CA HIS A 135 1.22 6.65 -26.93
C HIS A 135 0.83 5.19 -27.18
N GLU A 136 1.68 4.43 -27.88
CA GLU A 136 1.46 3.01 -28.17
C GLU A 136 1.43 2.18 -26.89
N LEU A 137 2.30 2.49 -25.92
CA LEU A 137 2.27 1.85 -24.60
C LEU A 137 0.93 2.12 -23.88
N GLN A 138 0.37 3.34 -24.00
CA GLN A 138 -0.94 3.67 -23.44
C GLN A 138 -2.11 2.97 -24.17
N LEU A 139 -2.00 2.77 -25.47
CA LEU A 139 -2.98 2.00 -26.25
C LEU A 139 -2.88 0.49 -26.00
N GLY A 140 -1.80 0.08 -25.34
CA GLY A 140 -1.54 -1.31 -25.02
C GLY A 140 -0.82 -2.10 -26.10
N ASN A 141 -0.28 -1.40 -27.09
CA ASN A 141 0.50 -1.92 -28.19
C ASN A 141 1.97 -2.02 -27.76
N ALA A 142 2.25 -2.97 -26.87
CA ALA A 142 3.54 -3.09 -26.22
C ALA A 142 4.69 -3.43 -27.19
N ASP A 143 4.40 -4.14 -28.28
CA ASP A 143 5.41 -4.52 -29.28
C ASP A 143 5.86 -3.31 -30.11
N GLU A 144 4.92 -2.46 -30.51
CA GLU A 144 5.19 -1.18 -31.18
C GLU A 144 5.97 -0.22 -30.28
N ALA A 145 5.52 -0.06 -29.02
CA ALA A 145 6.23 0.76 -28.03
C ALA A 145 7.66 0.27 -27.80
N ARG A 146 7.84 -1.06 -27.66
CA ARG A 146 9.13 -1.71 -27.53
C ARG A 146 10.05 -1.41 -28.71
N SER A 147 9.55 -1.54 -29.95
CA SER A 147 10.34 -1.25 -31.14
C SER A 147 10.86 0.18 -31.13
N LEU A 148 10.04 1.14 -30.71
CA LEU A 148 10.42 2.55 -30.65
C LEU A 148 11.44 2.83 -29.54
N PHE A 149 11.23 2.30 -28.33
CA PHE A 149 12.19 2.48 -27.23
C PHE A 149 13.54 1.79 -27.49
N VAL A 150 13.54 0.60 -28.14
CA VAL A 150 14.78 -0.08 -28.55
C VAL A 150 15.58 0.77 -29.55
N ARG A 151 14.91 1.43 -30.50
CA ARG A 151 15.55 2.38 -31.41
C ARG A 151 16.15 3.57 -30.64
N ALA A 152 15.45 4.09 -29.63
CA ALA A 152 15.91 5.20 -28.79
C ALA A 152 17.27 4.90 -28.13
N VAL A 153 17.34 3.80 -27.38
CA VAL A 153 18.56 3.44 -26.62
C VAL A 153 19.70 2.97 -27.52
N LEU A 154 19.43 2.50 -28.74
CA LEU A 154 20.48 2.19 -29.71
C LEU A 154 21.02 3.43 -30.41
N ALA A 155 20.21 4.49 -30.56
CA ALA A 155 20.62 5.75 -31.16
C ALA A 155 21.57 6.52 -30.23
N ASP A 156 21.26 6.57 -28.94
CA ASP A 156 22.16 7.08 -27.90
C ASP A 156 22.13 6.18 -26.65
N PRO A 157 23.09 5.25 -26.52
CA PRO A 157 23.18 4.36 -25.37
C PRO A 157 23.51 5.03 -24.03
N SER A 158 23.92 6.31 -24.05
CA SER A 158 24.21 7.11 -22.86
C SER A 158 23.09 8.09 -22.51
N ASP A 159 22.00 8.12 -23.28
CA ASP A 159 20.85 8.95 -22.97
C ASP A 159 20.05 8.35 -21.80
N SER A 160 20.22 8.93 -20.61
CA SER A 160 19.52 8.52 -19.39
C SER A 160 17.99 8.52 -19.53
N GLU A 161 17.41 9.40 -20.37
CA GLU A 161 15.96 9.46 -20.53
C GLU A 161 15.44 8.32 -21.41
N ALA A 162 16.17 7.96 -22.46
CA ALA A 162 15.87 6.78 -23.27
C ALA A 162 16.01 5.48 -22.44
N LEU A 163 17.05 5.39 -21.61
CA LEU A 163 17.26 4.27 -20.67
C LEU A 163 16.12 4.18 -19.65
N PHE A 164 15.71 5.31 -19.06
CA PHE A 164 14.58 5.40 -18.15
C PHE A 164 13.27 4.94 -18.82
N CYS A 165 12.98 5.42 -20.03
CA CYS A 165 11.81 5.02 -20.79
C CYS A 165 11.78 3.53 -21.13
N MET A 166 12.94 2.93 -21.45
CA MET A 166 13.05 1.47 -21.58
C MET A 166 12.71 0.77 -20.28
N GLY A 167 13.18 1.26 -19.14
CA GLY A 167 12.79 0.69 -17.85
C GLY A 167 11.28 0.79 -17.58
N LEU A 168 10.63 1.88 -17.95
CA LEU A 168 9.18 2.05 -17.83
C LEU A 168 8.37 1.11 -18.73
N LEU A 169 8.87 0.77 -19.92
CA LEU A 169 8.29 -0.31 -20.73
C LEU A 169 8.29 -1.63 -19.96
N TYR A 170 9.42 -2.01 -19.35
CA TYR A 170 9.49 -3.25 -18.56
C TYR A 170 8.66 -3.18 -17.29
N GLU A 171 8.50 -2.00 -16.68
CA GLU A 171 7.59 -1.81 -15.56
C GLU A 171 6.12 -2.07 -15.98
N ALA A 172 5.71 -1.51 -17.13
CA ALA A 172 4.39 -1.74 -17.71
C ALA A 172 4.16 -3.21 -18.11
N LEU A 173 5.23 -3.94 -18.42
CA LEU A 173 5.22 -5.38 -18.67
C LEU A 173 5.38 -6.24 -17.40
N HIS A 174 5.47 -5.60 -16.23
CA HIS A 174 5.63 -6.23 -14.92
C HIS A 174 6.93 -7.03 -14.73
N ASP A 175 7.99 -6.68 -15.46
CA ASP A 175 9.33 -7.22 -15.27
C ASP A 175 10.17 -6.29 -14.38
N LEU A 176 9.99 -6.44 -13.06
CA LEU A 176 10.68 -5.61 -12.06
C LEU A 176 12.21 -5.76 -12.10
N ARG A 177 12.73 -6.95 -12.44
CA ARG A 177 14.18 -7.20 -12.47
C ARG A 177 14.81 -6.43 -13.63
N ARG A 178 14.24 -6.51 -14.83
CA ARG A 178 14.71 -5.72 -15.98
C ARG A 178 14.48 -4.22 -15.76
N THR A 179 13.38 -3.84 -15.13
CA THR A 179 13.14 -2.43 -14.75
C THR A 179 14.32 -1.91 -13.92
N VAL A 180 14.73 -2.62 -12.87
CA VAL A 180 15.88 -2.24 -12.04
C VAL A 180 17.17 -2.14 -12.86
N GLU A 181 17.46 -3.10 -13.74
CA GLU A 181 18.68 -3.06 -14.58
C GLU A 181 18.73 -1.81 -15.47
N TRP A 182 17.61 -1.42 -16.10
CA TRP A 182 17.55 -0.20 -16.90
C TRP A 182 17.63 1.08 -16.05
N MET A 183 17.03 1.07 -14.86
CA MET A 183 17.12 2.21 -13.93
C MET A 183 18.54 2.38 -13.39
N ASP A 184 19.25 1.29 -13.09
CA ASP A 184 20.66 1.31 -12.70
C ASP A 184 21.50 1.98 -13.79
N MET A 185 21.27 1.64 -15.07
CA MET A 185 21.96 2.31 -16.19
C MET A 185 21.63 3.80 -16.31
N ALA A 186 20.35 4.16 -16.19
CA ALA A 186 19.94 5.56 -16.25
C ALA A 186 20.60 6.40 -15.14
N ILE A 187 20.73 5.83 -13.94
CA ILE A 187 21.40 6.45 -12.78
C ILE A 187 22.93 6.51 -12.96
N GLU A 188 23.54 5.50 -13.56
CA GLU A 188 24.98 5.51 -13.88
C GLU A 188 25.33 6.66 -14.84
N GLU A 189 24.51 6.89 -15.87
CA GLU A 189 24.71 7.99 -16.83
C GLU A 189 24.29 9.35 -16.26
N CYS A 190 23.22 9.39 -15.45
CA CYS A 190 22.69 10.60 -14.82
C CYS A 190 22.40 10.36 -13.32
N PRO A 191 23.38 10.57 -12.42
CA PRO A 191 23.24 10.27 -10.99
C PRO A 191 22.16 11.09 -10.25
N ASP A 192 21.72 12.20 -10.82
CA ASP A 192 20.65 13.08 -10.32
C ASP A 192 19.28 12.82 -10.96
N HIS A 193 19.09 11.72 -11.71
CA HIS A 193 17.81 11.35 -12.30
C HIS A 193 16.80 10.88 -11.24
N VAL A 194 15.99 11.82 -10.73
CA VAL A 194 15.03 11.64 -9.64
C VAL A 194 14.04 10.49 -9.91
N PHE A 195 13.45 10.44 -11.11
CA PHE A 195 12.44 9.43 -11.44
C PHE A 195 13.03 8.02 -11.57
N ALA A 196 14.28 7.90 -12.02
CA ALA A 196 14.98 6.62 -12.05
C ALA A 196 15.26 6.11 -10.64
N TRP A 197 15.71 6.97 -9.73
CA TRP A 197 15.89 6.62 -8.31
C TRP A 197 14.59 6.19 -7.65
N GLU A 198 13.49 6.92 -7.88
CA GLU A 198 12.18 6.59 -7.33
C GLU A 198 11.69 5.23 -7.83
N THR A 199 11.72 5.02 -9.15
CA THR A 199 11.23 3.77 -9.76
C THR A 199 12.07 2.57 -9.33
N ARG A 200 13.40 2.71 -9.35
CA ARG A 200 14.31 1.69 -8.83
C ARG A 200 14.00 1.32 -7.38
N SER A 201 13.86 2.31 -6.50
CA SER A 201 13.65 2.08 -5.06
C SER A 201 12.34 1.36 -4.79
N ARG A 202 11.29 1.71 -5.54
CA ARG A 202 9.98 1.03 -5.51
C ARG A 202 10.06 -0.40 -6.03
N CYS A 203 10.76 -0.65 -7.13
CA CYS A 203 10.99 -2.01 -7.62
C CYS A 203 11.79 -2.86 -6.61
N MET A 204 12.79 -2.28 -5.94
CA MET A 204 13.53 -2.97 -4.87
C MET A 204 12.63 -3.32 -3.68
N GLU A 205 11.71 -2.43 -3.29
CA GLU A 205 10.70 -2.73 -2.27
C GLU A 205 9.87 -3.96 -2.66
N HIS A 206 9.37 -3.98 -3.90
CA HIS A 206 8.56 -5.08 -4.43
C HIS A 206 9.33 -6.40 -4.50
N LEU A 207 10.63 -6.35 -4.82
CA LEU A 207 11.54 -7.50 -4.81
C LEU A 207 11.95 -7.94 -3.39
N GLY A 208 11.54 -7.22 -2.34
CA GLY A 208 11.90 -7.51 -0.95
C GLY A 208 13.31 -7.08 -0.55
N ARG A 209 14.01 -6.31 -1.40
CA ARG A 209 15.35 -5.77 -1.16
C ARG A 209 15.27 -4.44 -0.40
N LEU A 210 14.82 -4.53 0.85
CA LEU A 210 14.44 -3.36 1.65
C LEU A 210 15.62 -2.44 1.98
N ALA A 211 16.80 -2.99 2.27
CA ALA A 211 17.99 -2.20 2.56
C ALA A 211 18.37 -1.28 1.38
N GLU A 212 18.26 -1.79 0.16
CA GLU A 212 18.56 -1.03 -1.05
C GLU A 212 17.45 -0.06 -1.44
N SER A 213 16.20 -0.42 -1.17
CA SER A 213 15.07 0.50 -1.31
C SER A 213 15.22 1.70 -0.36
N LEU A 214 15.56 1.46 0.91
CA LEU A 214 15.83 2.51 1.89
C LEU A 214 17.01 3.41 1.45
N ALA A 215 18.12 2.82 1.02
CA ALA A 215 19.27 3.58 0.53
C ALA A 215 18.92 4.42 -0.72
N GLY A 216 18.09 3.89 -1.62
CA GLY A 216 17.60 4.63 -2.77
C GLY A 216 16.67 5.79 -2.40
N TYR A 217 15.77 5.60 -1.43
CA TYR A 217 14.94 6.70 -0.92
C TYR A 217 15.74 7.75 -0.15
N GLU A 218 16.81 7.36 0.56
CA GLU A 218 17.75 8.32 1.15
C GLU A 218 18.43 9.18 0.10
N GLN A 219 18.84 8.57 -1.01
CA GLN A 219 19.42 9.30 -2.14
C GLN A 219 18.39 10.22 -2.79
N LEU A 220 17.15 9.77 -2.96
CA LEU A 220 16.04 10.56 -3.49
C LEU A 220 15.78 11.81 -2.64
N GLU A 221 15.71 11.67 -1.32
CA GLU A 221 15.55 12.79 -0.37
C GLU A 221 16.70 13.81 -0.45
N MET A 222 17.93 13.36 -0.77
CA MET A 222 19.08 14.24 -0.97
C MET A 222 19.02 15.02 -2.30
N LEU A 223 18.38 14.46 -3.32
CA LEU A 223 18.25 15.06 -4.65
C LEU A 223 17.05 16.01 -4.74
N ASP A 224 15.94 15.64 -4.11
CA ASP A 224 14.68 16.36 -4.12
C ASP A 224 14.05 16.39 -2.72
N GLU A 225 14.12 17.54 -2.06
CA GLU A 225 13.51 17.75 -0.74
C GLU A 225 11.97 17.58 -0.77
N SER A 226 11.31 17.67 -1.94
CA SER A 226 9.88 17.41 -2.06
C SER A 226 9.52 15.91 -2.07
N ALA A 227 10.50 15.03 -2.28
CA ALA A 227 10.33 13.57 -2.18
C ALA A 227 10.40 13.03 -0.73
N THR A 228 10.44 13.93 0.26
CA THR A 228 10.47 13.61 1.69
C THR A 228 9.19 12.87 2.10
N GLY A 229 9.28 11.57 2.37
CA GLY A 229 8.14 10.78 2.86
C GLY A 229 8.12 9.33 2.41
N ARG A 230 8.78 8.98 1.29
CA ARG A 230 8.87 7.59 0.81
C ARG A 230 9.63 6.69 1.80
N ARG A 231 10.78 7.17 2.28
CA ARG A 231 11.57 6.50 3.32
C ARG A 231 10.77 6.36 4.61
N GLU A 232 10.11 7.44 5.05
CA GLU A 232 9.31 7.44 6.27
C GLU A 232 8.13 6.47 6.19
N GLY A 233 7.46 6.38 5.03
CA GLY A 233 6.40 5.41 4.76
C GLY A 233 6.91 3.96 4.87
N LEU A 234 8.04 3.65 4.22
CA LEU A 234 8.66 2.34 4.28
C LEU A 234 9.06 1.96 5.72
N LEU A 235 9.66 2.89 6.46
CA LEU A 235 9.97 2.71 7.88
C LEU A 235 8.70 2.55 8.72
N GLY A 236 7.64 3.31 8.43
CA GLY A 236 6.33 3.19 9.07
C GLY A 236 5.74 1.78 8.96
N HIS A 237 5.84 1.16 7.79
CA HIS A 237 5.43 -0.23 7.55
C HIS A 237 6.24 -1.25 8.36
N GLN A 238 7.48 -0.92 8.73
CA GLN A 238 8.36 -1.75 9.54
C GLN A 238 8.24 -1.51 11.04
N ARG A 239 7.60 -0.42 11.49
CA ARG A 239 7.54 -0.05 12.92
C ARG A 239 6.71 -0.99 13.78
N VAL A 240 5.74 -1.68 13.19
CA VAL A 240 4.73 -2.44 13.94
C VAL A 240 5.01 -3.94 13.86
N TYR A 241 5.87 -4.45 14.75
CA TYR A 241 6.28 -5.86 14.81
C TYR A 241 6.22 -6.43 16.24
N ILE A 242 6.40 -7.74 16.36
CA ILE A 242 6.40 -8.43 17.66
C ILE A 242 7.84 -8.48 18.20
N LEU A 243 8.08 -7.77 19.29
CA LEU A 243 9.37 -7.67 19.98
C LEU A 243 9.54 -8.76 21.05
N PRO A 244 10.74 -9.35 21.19
CA PRO A 244 11.06 -10.31 22.26
C PRO A 244 11.31 -9.60 23.60
N VAL A 245 10.46 -8.63 23.94
CA VAL A 245 10.48 -7.85 25.18
C VAL A 245 9.11 -7.96 25.82
N GLY A 246 9.05 -8.17 27.13
CA GLY A 246 7.79 -8.32 27.85
C GLY A 246 7.04 -7.00 28.01
N ALA A 247 5.79 -6.93 27.55
CA ALA A 247 4.92 -5.75 27.79
C ALA A 247 4.31 -5.72 29.20
N TRP A 248 4.36 -6.82 29.94
CA TRP A 248 3.74 -6.93 31.26
C TRP A 248 4.52 -6.23 32.37
N GLU A 249 5.81 -5.97 32.17
CA GLU A 249 6.74 -5.52 33.21
C GLU A 249 6.52 -4.06 33.64
N ASP A 250 5.94 -3.20 32.77
CA ASP A 250 5.85 -1.73 32.99
C ASP A 250 4.44 -1.12 32.77
N GLY A 251 3.46 -1.61 33.53
CA GLY A 251 2.19 -0.89 33.78
C GLY A 251 1.12 -0.98 32.69
N ALA A 252 1.36 -1.67 31.56
CA ALA A 252 0.35 -1.92 30.53
C ALA A 252 -0.88 -2.65 31.11
N ALA A 253 -0.66 -3.65 31.97
CA ALA A 253 -1.71 -4.40 32.66
C ALA A 253 -2.70 -3.51 33.44
N GLY A 254 -2.16 -2.54 34.18
CA GLY A 254 -2.97 -1.63 34.99
C GLY A 254 -3.80 -0.65 34.14
N TYR A 255 -3.30 -0.29 32.95
CA TYR A 255 -4.04 0.53 32.00
C TYR A 255 -5.12 -0.28 31.29
N ILE A 256 -4.79 -1.45 30.74
CA ILE A 256 -5.69 -2.35 30.03
C ILE A 256 -6.94 -2.63 30.87
N GLN A 257 -6.77 -2.86 32.18
CA GLN A 257 -7.89 -3.08 33.11
C GLN A 257 -8.73 -1.83 33.38
N LYS A 258 -8.13 -0.64 33.42
CA LYS A 258 -8.88 0.62 33.59
C LYS A 258 -9.67 0.96 32.32
N ALA A 259 -9.07 0.72 31.16
CA ALA A 259 -9.68 0.90 29.84
C ALA A 259 -10.82 -0.10 29.59
N ALA A 260 -10.76 -1.29 30.19
CA ALA A 260 -11.78 -2.33 30.04
C ALA A 260 -13.19 -1.95 30.53
N LYS A 261 -13.35 -0.88 31.32
CA LYS A 261 -14.56 -0.65 32.12
C LYS A 261 -15.78 -0.13 31.36
N LYS A 262 -15.67 0.33 30.11
CA LYS A 262 -16.82 0.61 29.23
C LYS A 262 -16.44 0.43 27.77
N ILE A 263 -17.11 -0.49 27.06
CA ILE A 263 -17.23 -0.35 25.59
C ILE A 263 -18.09 0.90 25.40
N PRO A 264 -17.64 1.95 24.70
CA PRO A 264 -18.60 2.94 24.25
C PRO A 264 -19.65 2.20 23.39
N PRO A 265 -20.96 2.39 23.63
CA PRO A 265 -21.96 1.86 22.72
C PRO A 265 -21.64 2.36 21.31
N ARG A 266 -22.02 1.58 20.28
CA ARG A 266 -21.87 2.01 18.89
C ARG A 266 -22.43 3.42 18.76
N PRO A 267 -21.65 4.38 18.26
CA PRO A 267 -22.12 5.74 18.17
C PRO A 267 -23.19 5.86 17.08
N GLN A 268 -24.32 6.52 17.39
CA GLN A 268 -25.41 6.69 16.42
C GLN A 268 -24.99 7.47 15.17
N TRP A 269 -23.97 8.32 15.25
CA TRP A 269 -23.44 9.04 14.09
C TRP A 269 -22.63 8.13 13.14
N GLN A 270 -22.18 6.97 13.60
CA GLN A 270 -21.69 5.89 12.71
C GLN A 270 -22.86 5.11 12.11
N GLU A 271 -24.10 5.25 12.59
CA GLU A 271 -25.29 4.56 12.05
C GLU A 271 -25.74 5.10 10.68
N ASN A 272 -25.15 6.19 10.17
CA ASN A 272 -25.26 6.55 8.75
C ASN A 272 -24.83 5.38 7.82
N PHE A 273 -24.06 4.42 8.35
CA PHE A 273 -23.45 3.28 7.65
C PHE A 273 -24.08 1.91 7.93
N MET A 274 -24.90 1.78 8.97
CA MET A 274 -25.67 0.55 9.21
C MET A 274 -27.01 0.89 9.85
N PHE A 275 -28.08 0.56 9.12
CA PHE A 275 -29.45 0.41 9.58
C PHE A 275 -30.04 1.58 10.39
N ALA A 276 -30.75 2.49 9.69
CA ALA A 276 -31.76 3.34 10.34
C ALA A 276 -32.98 2.53 10.85
N GLU A 277 -33.13 1.26 10.46
CA GLU A 277 -34.11 0.34 11.02
C GLU A 277 -33.49 -1.04 11.20
N PRO A 278 -33.76 -1.75 12.31
CA PRO A 278 -33.30 -3.13 12.48
C PRO A 278 -33.83 -3.95 11.31
N GLN A 279 -32.95 -4.37 10.39
CA GLN A 279 -33.39 -5.31 9.37
C GLN A 279 -33.64 -6.65 10.06
N PRO A 280 -34.88 -7.16 10.02
CA PRO A 280 -35.23 -8.42 10.69
C PRO A 280 -34.50 -9.63 10.10
N ASP A 281 -33.90 -9.49 8.91
CA ASP A 281 -33.58 -10.61 8.02
C ASP A 281 -32.17 -10.57 7.42
N LEU A 282 -31.17 -9.98 8.09
CA LEU A 282 -29.80 -10.45 7.81
C LEU A 282 -29.74 -11.92 8.27
N ARG A 283 -29.86 -12.85 7.31
CA ARG A 283 -29.84 -14.31 7.50
C ARG A 283 -28.45 -14.83 7.90
N GLN A 284 -27.72 -14.10 8.72
CA GLN A 284 -26.40 -14.47 9.20
C GLN A 284 -26.56 -15.22 10.53
N PRO A 285 -25.78 -16.29 10.79
CA PRO A 285 -25.33 -16.48 12.16
C PRO A 285 -24.56 -15.20 12.47
N ALA A 286 -25.06 -14.39 13.41
CA ALA A 286 -24.42 -13.14 13.78
C ALA A 286 -22.91 -13.38 13.86
N LEU A 287 -22.12 -12.61 13.11
CA LEU A 287 -20.72 -12.41 13.47
C LEU A 287 -20.79 -11.74 14.86
N GLU A 288 -20.94 -12.52 15.92
CA GLU A 288 -21.28 -12.03 17.27
C GLU A 288 -20.21 -11.03 17.76
N SER A 289 -18.99 -11.16 17.27
CA SER A 289 -17.83 -10.28 17.44
C SER A 289 -17.61 -9.27 16.31
N GLY A 290 -18.25 -9.45 15.15
CA GLY A 290 -18.02 -8.67 13.92
C GLY A 290 -16.78 -9.07 13.13
N ILE A 291 -16.13 -10.21 13.44
CA ILE A 291 -14.92 -10.72 12.77
C ILE A 291 -14.96 -12.25 12.74
N MET A 292 -14.64 -12.87 11.60
CA MET A 292 -14.46 -14.33 11.50
C MET A 292 -13.51 -14.70 10.35
N ALA A 293 -13.01 -15.93 10.36
CA ALA A 293 -12.17 -16.46 9.30
C ALA A 293 -12.66 -17.83 8.80
N TRP A 294 -12.43 -18.11 7.52
CA TRP A 294 -12.78 -19.37 6.84
C TRP A 294 -11.60 -19.90 6.04
N ASP A 295 -11.40 -21.21 6.06
CA ASP A 295 -10.54 -21.95 5.14
C ASP A 295 -11.37 -22.56 4.00
N ASN A 296 -10.70 -22.85 2.88
CA ASN A 296 -11.27 -23.54 1.72
C ASN A 296 -12.40 -22.77 1.01
N VAL A 297 -12.27 -21.44 0.95
CA VAL A 297 -13.33 -20.53 0.50
C VAL A 297 -13.67 -20.73 -0.99
N LEU A 298 -12.68 -20.74 -1.86
CA LEU A 298 -12.84 -20.87 -3.32
C LEU A 298 -12.45 -22.26 -3.81
N SER A 299 -12.95 -22.68 -4.98
CA SER A 299 -12.51 -23.93 -5.61
C SER A 299 -11.04 -23.84 -6.00
N LYS A 300 -10.41 -25.00 -6.23
CA LYS A 300 -9.00 -25.06 -6.67
C LYS A 300 -8.76 -24.32 -7.98
N ASP A 301 -9.70 -24.41 -8.93
CA ASP A 301 -9.58 -23.72 -10.23
C ASP A 301 -9.67 -22.20 -10.05
N LEU A 302 -10.67 -21.72 -9.31
CA LEU A 302 -10.83 -20.28 -9.07
C LEU A 302 -9.66 -19.70 -8.26
N LEU A 303 -9.19 -20.42 -7.23
CA LEU A 303 -8.01 -20.05 -6.45
C LEU A 303 -6.76 -19.94 -7.33
N GLN A 304 -6.50 -20.92 -8.19
CA GLN A 304 -5.33 -20.91 -9.06
C GLN A 304 -5.37 -19.73 -10.01
N ARG A 305 -6.52 -19.47 -10.65
CA ARG A 305 -6.69 -18.31 -11.54
C ARG A 305 -6.51 -16.99 -10.81
N LEU A 306 -6.95 -16.90 -9.55
CA LEU A 306 -6.77 -15.71 -8.71
C LEU A 306 -5.28 -15.52 -8.33
N GLN A 307 -4.55 -16.61 -8.10
CA GLN A 307 -3.09 -16.59 -7.91
C GLN A 307 -2.35 -16.17 -9.18
N ASP A 308 -2.82 -16.58 -10.36
CA ASP A 308 -2.21 -16.24 -11.64
C ASP A 308 -2.39 -14.75 -12.01
N CYS A 309 -3.48 -14.11 -11.55
CA CYS A 309 -3.77 -12.72 -11.88
C CYS A 309 -3.36 -11.70 -10.81
N VAL A 310 -2.93 -12.12 -9.61
CA VAL A 310 -2.68 -11.21 -8.48
C VAL A 310 -1.60 -10.17 -8.76
N GLU A 311 -0.51 -10.57 -9.42
CA GLU A 311 0.61 -9.66 -9.70
C GLU A 311 0.17 -8.56 -10.67
N ASP A 312 -0.54 -8.94 -11.74
CA ASP A 312 -1.08 -7.99 -12.71
C ASP A 312 -2.06 -7.01 -12.04
N HIS A 313 -2.93 -7.48 -11.15
CA HIS A 313 -3.86 -6.60 -10.42
C HIS A 313 -3.13 -5.68 -9.44
N PHE A 314 -2.04 -6.15 -8.83
CA PHE A 314 -1.26 -5.35 -7.89
C PHE A 314 -0.46 -4.26 -8.61
N GLN A 315 0.19 -4.63 -9.71
CA GLN A 315 0.97 -3.71 -10.53
C GLN A 315 0.10 -2.76 -11.35
N PHE A 316 -1.14 -3.16 -11.67
CA PHE A 316 -2.12 -2.32 -12.35
C PHE A 316 -2.32 -0.97 -11.64
N ILE A 317 -2.34 -0.95 -10.31
CA ILE A 317 -2.50 0.28 -9.51
C ILE A 317 -1.39 1.31 -9.83
N PHE A 318 -0.20 0.84 -10.20
CA PHE A 318 0.96 1.68 -10.49
C PHE A 318 1.12 2.01 -11.98
N THR A 319 0.49 1.22 -12.85
CA THR A 319 0.62 1.33 -14.31
C THR A 319 -0.62 1.98 -14.96
N ASN A 320 -1.72 2.13 -14.21
CA ASN A 320 -2.92 2.83 -14.65
C ASN A 320 -2.73 4.37 -14.60
N ARG A 321 -2.56 4.97 -15.78
CA ARG A 321 -2.20 6.38 -15.96
C ARG A 321 -3.34 7.39 -15.75
N TRP A 322 -4.58 6.97 -15.47
CA TRP A 322 -5.66 7.93 -15.11
C TRP A 322 -5.38 8.73 -13.83
N VAL A 323 -4.34 8.35 -13.09
CA VAL A 323 -3.74 9.08 -11.96
C VAL A 323 -2.70 10.12 -12.43
N TYR A 324 -2.66 10.54 -13.70
CA TYR A 324 -1.69 11.56 -14.16
C TYR A 324 -2.29 12.70 -15.01
N GLU A 325 -3.59 12.68 -15.33
CA GLU A 325 -4.25 13.77 -16.08
C GLU A 325 -4.90 14.83 -15.18
N ALA A 326 -4.98 14.59 -13.86
CA ALA A 326 -5.31 15.62 -12.90
C ALA A 326 -4.01 16.28 -12.43
N ASP A 327 -3.90 17.60 -12.58
CA ASP A 327 -2.75 18.41 -12.13
C ASP A 327 -2.42 18.26 -10.62
N ASP A 328 -3.27 17.55 -9.86
CA ASP A 328 -3.17 17.28 -8.42
C ASP A 328 -2.97 15.79 -8.08
N ALA A 329 -2.63 14.94 -9.04
CA ALA A 329 -2.43 13.52 -8.77
C ALA A 329 -1.05 13.24 -8.14
N PHE A 330 -0.85 13.80 -6.96
CA PHE A 330 0.22 13.45 -6.05
C PHE A 330 -0.36 12.69 -4.85
N GLU A 331 0.35 11.64 -4.44
CA GLU A 331 0.19 10.91 -3.18
C GLU A 331 -1.10 10.09 -2.95
N GLY A 332 -0.98 8.77 -3.10
CA GLY A 332 -1.73 7.84 -2.24
C GLY A 332 -3.10 7.35 -2.72
N ALA A 333 -3.63 7.81 -3.85
CA ALA A 333 -4.84 7.24 -4.45
C ALA A 333 -4.51 5.92 -5.16
N ALA A 334 -4.40 4.82 -4.40
CA ALA A 334 -4.45 3.49 -5.00
C ALA A 334 -5.82 3.34 -5.66
N SER A 335 -5.90 3.44 -6.98
CA SER A 335 -7.16 3.25 -7.69
C SER A 335 -7.62 1.80 -7.53
N THR A 336 -8.56 1.58 -6.61
CA THR A 336 -9.22 0.30 -6.42
C THR A 336 -10.21 0.08 -7.56
N MET A 337 -10.68 -1.16 -7.72
CA MET A 337 -11.59 -1.53 -8.80
C MET A 337 -13.01 -1.66 -8.27
N TRP A 338 -13.98 -1.18 -9.05
CA TRP A 338 -15.39 -1.23 -8.70
C TRP A 338 -16.16 -2.29 -9.51
N LEU A 339 -16.85 -3.19 -8.79
CA LEU A 339 -17.88 -4.08 -9.30
C LEU A 339 -19.27 -3.60 -8.84
N PRO A 340 -20.09 -3.01 -9.73
CA PRO A 340 -21.47 -2.66 -9.40
C PRO A 340 -22.31 -3.91 -9.11
N SER A 341 -23.24 -3.82 -8.15
CA SER A 341 -24.17 -4.93 -7.85
C SER A 341 -25.10 -5.29 -9.01
N SER A 342 -25.34 -4.35 -9.92
CA SER A 342 -26.19 -4.53 -11.10
C SER A 342 -25.53 -5.29 -12.25
N GLU A 343 -24.26 -5.66 -12.11
CA GLU A 343 -23.45 -6.22 -13.20
C GLU A 343 -22.92 -7.61 -12.87
N ASP A 344 -22.80 -8.44 -13.92
CA ASP A 344 -22.16 -9.74 -13.82
C ASP A 344 -20.64 -9.58 -13.69
N ALA A 345 -20.00 -10.56 -13.06
CA ALA A 345 -18.55 -10.62 -12.97
C ALA A 345 -17.90 -10.71 -14.36
N ARG A 346 -16.93 -9.83 -14.59
CA ARG A 346 -16.12 -9.64 -15.79
C ARG A 346 -14.72 -10.21 -15.64
N SER A 347 -14.30 -10.51 -14.42
CA SER A 347 -12.95 -11.00 -14.10
C SER A 347 -12.96 -12.03 -12.97
N VAL A 348 -11.83 -12.72 -12.82
CA VAL A 348 -11.64 -13.75 -11.79
C VAL A 348 -11.84 -13.20 -10.36
N PRO A 349 -11.28 -12.04 -9.96
CA PRO A 349 -11.56 -11.47 -8.64
C PRO A 349 -13.02 -11.11 -8.42
N GLU A 350 -13.74 -10.67 -9.46
CA GLU A 350 -15.17 -10.36 -9.36
C GLU A 350 -16.02 -11.62 -9.11
N VAL A 351 -15.66 -12.75 -9.71
CA VAL A 351 -16.29 -14.04 -9.39
C VAL A 351 -16.03 -14.43 -7.93
N ALA A 352 -14.81 -14.24 -7.43
CA ALA A 352 -14.47 -14.49 -6.02
C ALA A 352 -15.24 -13.56 -5.07
N ALA A 353 -15.35 -12.28 -5.39
CA ALA A 353 -16.12 -11.29 -4.65
C ALA A 353 -17.60 -11.69 -4.51
N LEU A 354 -18.24 -12.05 -5.63
CA LEU A 354 -19.63 -12.50 -5.64
C LEU A 354 -19.83 -13.84 -4.90
N THR A 355 -18.82 -14.72 -4.94
CA THR A 355 -18.83 -15.98 -4.18
C THR A 355 -18.82 -15.72 -2.68
N ILE A 356 -17.96 -14.83 -2.19
CA ILE A 356 -17.91 -14.42 -0.79
C ILE A 356 -19.24 -13.76 -0.38
N LEU A 357 -19.74 -12.82 -1.19
CA LEU A 357 -20.98 -12.10 -0.92
C LEU A 357 -22.19 -13.04 -0.77
N ARG A 358 -22.39 -13.92 -1.75
CA ARG A 358 -23.55 -14.82 -1.78
C ARG A 358 -23.48 -15.92 -0.74
N HIS A 359 -22.31 -16.50 -0.53
CA HIS A 359 -22.21 -17.77 0.18
C HIS A 359 -21.55 -17.68 1.56
N ILE A 360 -20.66 -16.70 1.78
CA ILE A 360 -20.07 -16.44 3.10
C ILE A 360 -20.90 -15.41 3.86
N LEU A 361 -21.20 -14.27 3.22
CA LEU A 361 -22.01 -13.20 3.80
C LEU A 361 -23.52 -13.50 3.77
N ASN A 362 -23.94 -14.46 2.93
CA ASN A 362 -25.35 -14.80 2.70
C ASN A 362 -26.19 -13.58 2.32
N GLN A 363 -25.65 -12.73 1.45
CA GLN A 363 -26.28 -11.49 0.98
C GLN A 363 -26.57 -11.57 -0.52
N ASP A 364 -27.73 -11.03 -0.92
CA ASP A 364 -28.06 -10.86 -2.33
C ASP A 364 -27.24 -9.68 -2.88
N PRO A 365 -26.50 -9.84 -4.00
CA PRO A 365 -25.85 -8.72 -4.67
C PRO A 365 -26.75 -7.50 -4.88
N ALA A 366 -28.04 -7.70 -5.17
CA ALA A 366 -28.98 -6.60 -5.39
C ALA A 366 -29.26 -5.74 -4.14
N GLU A 367 -28.87 -6.20 -2.95
CA GLU A 367 -29.04 -5.50 -1.68
C GLU A 367 -27.85 -4.59 -1.31
N ILE A 368 -26.77 -4.62 -2.08
CA ILE A 368 -25.59 -3.77 -1.87
C ILE A 368 -25.37 -2.84 -3.08
N ALA A 369 -24.57 -1.78 -2.91
CA ALA A 369 -24.18 -0.88 -3.99
C ALA A 369 -23.15 -1.55 -4.92
N GLY A 370 -22.23 -2.30 -4.34
CA GLY A 370 -21.20 -3.02 -5.10
C GLY A 370 -20.04 -3.48 -4.23
N VAL A 371 -19.05 -4.05 -4.90
CA VAL A 371 -17.83 -4.54 -4.28
C VAL A 371 -16.65 -3.75 -4.83
N GLU A 372 -15.90 -3.14 -3.92
CA GLU A 372 -14.59 -2.58 -4.20
C GLU A 372 -13.54 -3.66 -3.97
N TYR A 373 -12.58 -3.79 -4.88
CA TYR A 373 -11.54 -4.81 -4.75
C TYR A 373 -10.19 -4.37 -5.31
N TRP A 374 -9.12 -4.94 -4.73
CA TRP A 374 -7.76 -4.75 -5.22
C TRP A 374 -6.83 -5.85 -4.72
N ALA A 375 -5.70 -6.01 -5.41
CA ALA A 375 -4.64 -6.91 -4.98
C ALA A 375 -3.57 -6.16 -4.16
N ARG A 376 -2.96 -6.86 -3.21
CA ARG A 376 -1.74 -6.42 -2.54
C ARG A 376 -0.72 -7.55 -2.57
N VAL A 377 0.43 -7.28 -3.16
CA VAL A 377 1.63 -8.12 -3.08
C VAL A 377 2.67 -7.34 -2.30
N ARG A 378 3.15 -7.92 -1.20
CA ARG A 378 4.11 -7.27 -0.30
C ARG A 378 5.16 -8.27 0.14
N SER A 379 6.40 -7.82 0.31
CA SER A 379 7.41 -8.63 1.00
C SER A 379 6.94 -9.00 2.41
N VAL A 380 7.26 -10.20 2.87
CA VAL A 380 6.89 -10.69 4.22
C VAL A 380 7.48 -9.87 5.37
N ASN A 381 8.48 -9.04 5.06
CA ASN A 381 9.17 -8.14 5.98
C ASN A 381 8.45 -6.80 6.14
N LEU A 382 7.43 -6.53 5.33
CA LEU A 382 6.63 -5.31 5.38
C LEU A 382 5.28 -5.60 6.01
N GLY A 383 4.94 -4.81 7.03
CA GLY A 383 3.60 -4.73 7.55
C GLY A 383 2.71 -3.81 6.71
N ALA A 384 1.46 -3.67 7.13
CA ALA A 384 0.58 -2.62 6.69
C ALA A 384 0.28 -1.75 7.90
N GLY A 385 0.37 -0.42 7.72
CA GLY A 385 -0.01 0.54 8.75
C GLY A 385 -1.45 0.29 9.18
N PHE A 386 -1.75 0.57 10.45
CA PHE A 386 -3.12 0.38 10.92
C PHE A 386 -4.00 1.54 10.45
N HIS A 387 -5.16 1.19 9.92
CA HIS A 387 -6.08 2.12 9.31
C HIS A 387 -7.51 1.57 9.38
N TYR A 388 -8.40 2.27 8.70
CA TYR A 388 -9.76 1.84 8.40
C TYR A 388 -9.97 1.96 6.90
N ASP A 389 -10.87 1.15 6.36
CA ASP A 389 -11.32 1.36 4.99
C ASP A 389 -12.35 2.49 4.99
N GLU A 390 -12.06 3.54 4.22
CA GLU A 390 -12.94 4.69 4.11
C GLU A 390 -12.80 5.38 2.74
N ALA A 391 -13.87 6.02 2.29
CA ALA A 391 -13.92 6.87 1.11
C ALA A 391 -14.23 8.31 1.54
N VAL A 392 -13.48 9.26 0.98
CA VAL A 392 -13.68 10.70 1.19
C VAL A 392 -14.10 11.29 -0.16
N ASP A 393 -15.28 11.91 -0.21
CA ASP A 393 -15.77 12.55 -1.44
C ASP A 393 -15.01 13.86 -1.70
N ALA A 394 -14.55 14.07 -2.94
CA ALA A 394 -13.68 15.20 -3.30
C ALA A 394 -14.34 16.59 -3.16
N ASP A 395 -15.67 16.67 -3.21
CA ASP A 395 -16.44 17.93 -3.23
C ASP A 395 -16.92 18.39 -1.83
N ASP A 396 -16.54 17.72 -0.76
CA ASP A 396 -17.15 17.91 0.57
C ASP A 396 -16.64 19.14 1.35
N ALA A 397 -16.03 20.10 0.66
CA ALA A 397 -15.61 21.38 1.25
C ALA A 397 -16.80 22.30 1.63
N ASN A 398 -18.02 22.00 1.17
CA ASN A 398 -19.20 22.87 1.34
C ASN A 398 -20.49 22.16 1.79
N SER A 399 -20.48 20.88 2.19
CA SER A 399 -21.66 20.29 2.82
C SER A 399 -21.78 20.81 4.25
N GLU A 400 -23.00 21.17 4.68
CA GLU A 400 -23.29 21.73 6.01
C GLU A 400 -22.98 20.78 7.19
N TRP A 401 -22.37 19.61 6.92
CA TRP A 401 -21.78 18.71 7.89
C TRP A 401 -20.33 19.13 8.18
N VAL A 402 -20.22 20.21 8.95
CA VAL A 402 -18.99 20.55 9.65
C VAL A 402 -18.57 19.31 10.48
N HIS A 403 -17.46 18.67 10.08
CA HIS A 403 -16.73 17.54 10.71
C HIS A 403 -16.80 16.16 10.01
N GLY A 404 -16.18 16.02 8.83
CA GLY A 404 -15.36 14.87 8.38
C GLY A 404 -15.68 13.47 8.93
N ASN A 405 -16.80 12.87 8.51
CA ASN A 405 -17.06 11.44 8.74
C ASN A 405 -17.07 10.69 7.40
N PRO A 406 -15.99 9.97 7.06
CA PRO A 406 -15.80 9.38 5.74
C PRO A 406 -16.71 8.16 5.54
N TRP A 407 -17.05 7.87 4.28
CA TRP A 407 -17.88 6.72 3.96
C TRP A 407 -17.14 5.42 4.23
N ARG A 408 -17.81 4.38 4.73
CA ARG A 408 -17.16 3.10 5.05
C ARG A 408 -17.89 1.93 4.42
N PRO A 409 -17.16 0.88 3.97
CA PRO A 409 -17.80 -0.37 3.59
C PRO A 409 -18.49 -1.00 4.79
N GLN A 410 -19.50 -1.83 4.55
CA GLN A 410 -20.13 -2.60 5.61
C GLN A 410 -19.17 -3.68 6.13
N TRP A 411 -18.52 -4.37 5.19
CA TRP A 411 -17.57 -5.44 5.45
C TRP A 411 -16.29 -5.18 4.68
N SER A 412 -15.17 -5.40 5.35
CA SER A 412 -13.85 -5.48 4.76
C SER A 412 -13.30 -6.90 4.91
N SER A 413 -12.32 -7.24 4.10
CA SER A 413 -11.76 -8.58 4.09
C SER A 413 -10.30 -8.63 3.69
N VAL A 414 -9.66 -9.73 4.04
CA VAL A 414 -8.39 -10.12 3.46
C VAL A 414 -8.50 -11.58 3.02
N PHE A 415 -8.36 -11.81 1.73
CA PHE A 415 -8.30 -13.13 1.12
C PHE A 415 -6.84 -13.50 0.82
N TYR A 416 -6.34 -14.54 1.47
CA TYR A 416 -4.95 -14.96 1.36
C TYR A 416 -4.75 -15.93 0.19
N LEU A 417 -3.78 -15.58 -0.66
CA LEU A 417 -3.34 -16.41 -1.78
C LEU A 417 -2.06 -17.20 -1.48
N THR A 418 -1.32 -16.82 -0.44
CA THR A 418 -0.09 -17.48 -0.01
C THR A 418 -0.10 -17.81 1.48
N ASP A 419 0.76 -18.74 1.84
CA ASP A 419 1.08 -19.10 3.22
C ASP A 419 2.16 -18.17 3.82
N GLU A 420 2.56 -17.11 3.13
CA GLU A 420 3.68 -16.30 3.56
C GLU A 420 3.23 -14.96 4.17
N GLY A 421 4.03 -14.47 5.12
CA GLY A 421 3.81 -13.19 5.78
C GLY A 421 3.19 -13.29 7.17
N GLY A 422 3.02 -12.12 7.78
CA GLY A 422 2.57 -12.02 9.16
C GLY A 422 1.05 -11.92 9.27
N PRO A 423 0.53 -11.97 10.50
CA PRO A 423 -0.90 -11.95 10.72
C PRO A 423 -1.52 -10.63 10.27
N THR A 424 -2.72 -10.70 9.70
CA THR A 424 -3.63 -9.55 9.74
C THR A 424 -4.13 -9.40 11.16
N VAL A 425 -4.12 -8.18 11.68
CA VAL A 425 -4.57 -7.86 13.02
C VAL A 425 -5.75 -6.91 12.93
N VAL A 426 -6.84 -7.24 13.61
CA VAL A 426 -8.04 -6.41 13.75
C VAL A 426 -8.25 -6.10 15.24
N LEU A 427 -8.45 -4.84 15.59
CA LEU A 427 -8.58 -4.35 16.96
C LEU A 427 -10.00 -3.81 17.21
N ASP A 428 -10.50 -3.95 18.44
CA ASP A 428 -11.83 -3.45 18.83
C ASP A 428 -11.91 -1.92 19.04
N GLN A 429 -11.09 -1.14 18.32
CA GLN A 429 -11.06 0.33 18.42
C GLN A 429 -11.89 0.98 17.32
N LEU A 430 -12.76 1.91 17.73
CA LEU A 430 -13.59 2.75 16.86
C LEU A 430 -13.16 4.21 16.99
N HIS A 431 -13.53 5.07 16.04
CA HIS A 431 -13.45 6.52 16.23
C HIS A 431 -14.58 7.03 17.14
N ASP A 432 -14.27 8.00 18.00
CA ASP A 432 -15.28 8.84 18.64
C ASP A 432 -15.67 10.03 17.74
N HIS A 433 -16.65 10.81 18.16
CA HIS A 433 -17.13 12.02 17.47
C HIS A 433 -16.07 13.12 17.25
N HIS A 434 -14.86 12.95 17.79
CA HIS A 434 -13.72 13.85 17.59
C HIS A 434 -12.62 13.19 16.75
N GLY A 435 -12.89 12.04 16.12
CA GLY A 435 -11.91 11.30 15.34
C GLY A 435 -10.82 10.64 16.19
N ARG A 436 -11.07 10.37 17.48
CA ARG A 436 -10.09 9.72 18.37
C ARG A 436 -10.39 8.23 18.54
N LEU A 437 -9.35 7.41 18.64
CA LEU A 437 -9.49 5.98 18.92
C LEU A 437 -10.09 5.74 20.32
N ALA A 438 -11.18 4.98 20.33
CA ALA A 438 -11.95 4.61 21.51
C ALA A 438 -12.25 3.09 21.49
N PRO A 439 -11.87 2.34 22.54
CA PRO A 439 -11.06 2.78 23.67
C PRO A 439 -9.62 3.15 23.26
N THR A 440 -8.94 3.95 24.09
CA THR A 440 -7.57 4.41 23.81
C THR A 440 -6.55 3.27 23.73
N LEU A 441 -6.73 2.20 24.52
CA LEU A 441 -6.09 0.91 24.27
C LEU A 441 -7.18 -0.10 23.90
N PRO A 442 -6.95 -0.96 22.89
CA PRO A 442 -7.86 -2.03 22.57
C PRO A 442 -7.94 -3.03 23.74
N ARG A 443 -9.05 -3.74 23.80
CA ARG A 443 -9.30 -4.80 24.78
C ARG A 443 -9.27 -6.17 24.14
N LYS A 444 -9.67 -6.25 22.86
CA LYS A 444 -9.58 -7.46 22.06
C LYS A 444 -8.82 -7.19 20.78
N GLY A 445 -7.96 -8.14 20.44
CA GLY A 445 -7.25 -8.18 19.16
C GLY A 445 -7.48 -9.53 18.50
N TYR A 446 -7.64 -9.52 17.19
CA TYR A 446 -7.87 -10.72 16.41
C TYR A 446 -6.73 -10.86 15.42
N LEU A 447 -6.00 -11.97 15.49
CA LEU A 447 -4.86 -12.24 14.62
C LEU A 447 -5.21 -13.40 13.69
N CYS A 448 -5.23 -13.13 12.39
CA CYS A 448 -5.42 -14.15 11.38
C CYS A 448 -4.09 -14.42 10.67
N MET A 449 -3.52 -15.61 10.89
CA MET A 449 -2.33 -16.02 10.14
C MET A 449 -2.70 -16.32 8.68
N PRO A 450 -1.87 -15.90 7.70
CA PRO A 450 -2.07 -16.23 6.31
C PRO A 450 -2.20 -17.74 6.11
N ARG A 451 -3.02 -18.14 5.15
CA ARG A 451 -3.07 -19.49 4.60
C ARG A 451 -3.72 -19.40 3.23
N ALA A 452 -3.16 -20.03 2.20
CA ALA A 452 -3.79 -20.01 0.88
C ALA A 452 -5.24 -20.52 0.96
N ASN A 453 -6.16 -19.80 0.30
CA ASN A 453 -7.59 -20.04 0.34
C ASN A 453 -8.28 -19.77 1.69
N ARG A 454 -7.66 -18.93 2.53
CA ARG A 454 -8.27 -18.39 3.74
C ARG A 454 -8.84 -17.00 3.49
N LEU A 455 -10.01 -16.75 4.04
CA LEU A 455 -10.63 -15.42 4.15
C LEU A 455 -10.67 -15.02 5.62
N VAL A 456 -10.28 -13.79 5.94
CA VAL A 456 -10.73 -13.11 7.15
C VAL A 456 -11.68 -11.99 6.75
N LEU A 457 -12.83 -11.93 7.39
CA LEU A 457 -13.88 -10.96 7.15
C LEU A 457 -14.14 -10.21 8.45
N PHE A 458 -14.27 -8.90 8.38
CA PHE A 458 -14.50 -8.06 9.54
C PHE A 458 -15.28 -6.80 9.19
N ARG A 459 -15.86 -6.16 10.20
CA ARG A 459 -16.47 -4.84 10.00
C ARG A 459 -15.38 -3.81 9.64
N ALA A 460 -15.61 -3.04 8.59
CA ALA A 460 -14.61 -2.09 8.07
C ALA A 460 -14.33 -0.91 9.02
N ASP A 461 -15.21 -0.67 10.00
CA ASP A 461 -15.05 0.35 11.03
C ASP A 461 -14.15 -0.09 12.21
N LEU A 462 -13.52 -1.26 12.12
CA LEU A 462 -12.53 -1.74 13.07
C LEU A 462 -11.11 -1.43 12.60
N HIS A 463 -10.27 -0.99 13.53
CA HIS A 463 -8.90 -0.61 13.22
C HIS A 463 -8.08 -1.85 12.90
N HIS A 464 -7.41 -1.87 11.75
CA HIS A 464 -6.73 -3.08 11.30
C HIS A 464 -5.48 -2.80 10.48
N GLY A 465 -4.59 -3.78 10.43
CA GLY A 465 -3.33 -3.74 9.70
C GLY A 465 -2.72 -5.13 9.60
N SER A 466 -1.46 -5.23 9.19
CA SER A 466 -0.74 -6.50 9.20
C SER A 466 0.66 -6.34 9.76
N LEU A 467 1.11 -7.32 10.55
CA LEU A 467 2.46 -7.32 11.11
C LEU A 467 3.44 -7.92 10.08
N PRO A 468 4.69 -7.44 10.03
CA PRO A 468 5.76 -8.14 9.35
C PRO A 468 6.20 -9.37 10.16
N VAL A 469 6.87 -10.31 9.49
CA VAL A 469 7.33 -11.56 10.10
C VAL A 469 8.71 -11.45 10.71
N ASP A 470 9.63 -10.84 9.96
CA ASP A 470 11.00 -10.59 10.36
C ASP A 470 11.52 -9.44 9.50
N ILE A 471 11.86 -8.31 10.09
CA ILE A 471 12.31 -7.12 9.35
C ILE A 471 13.81 -7.21 8.98
N TRP A 472 14.53 -8.20 9.49
CA TRP A 472 16.00 -8.30 9.36
C TRP A 472 16.45 -9.37 8.35
N LEU A 473 15.53 -10.16 7.81
CA LEU A 473 15.83 -11.19 6.81
C LEU A 473 15.64 -10.63 5.42
N ASP A 474 16.66 -10.62 4.56
CA ASP A 474 16.42 -10.42 3.13
C ASP A 474 15.60 -11.61 2.60
N SER A 475 14.35 -11.35 2.23
CA SER A 475 13.39 -12.37 1.80
C SER A 475 12.65 -11.87 0.57
N GLU A 476 12.80 -12.60 -0.53
CA GLU A 476 12.00 -12.39 -1.75
C GLU A 476 10.59 -13.00 -1.62
N GLN A 477 10.26 -13.61 -0.48
CA GLN A 477 8.91 -14.15 -0.28
C GLN A 477 7.89 -13.02 -0.16
N THR A 478 6.71 -13.25 -0.73
CA THR A 478 5.65 -12.26 -0.77
C THR A 478 4.35 -12.79 -0.16
N ARG A 479 3.77 -11.95 0.70
CA ARG A 479 2.39 -12.05 1.14
C ARG A 479 1.49 -11.52 0.03
N ARG A 480 0.69 -12.40 -0.58
CA ARG A 480 -0.20 -12.08 -1.70
C ARG A 480 -1.64 -12.18 -1.24
N VAL A 481 -2.40 -11.11 -1.40
CA VAL A 481 -3.81 -11.06 -0.99
C VAL A 481 -4.66 -10.30 -1.99
N PHE A 482 -5.94 -10.64 -2.01
CA PHE A 482 -6.98 -9.74 -2.48
C PHE A 482 -7.74 -9.17 -1.28
N VAL A 483 -8.12 -7.91 -1.38
CA VAL A 483 -9.03 -7.25 -0.44
C VAL A 483 -10.34 -7.02 -1.17
N PHE A 484 -11.46 -7.36 -0.51
CA PHE A 484 -12.80 -7.09 -0.99
C PHE A 484 -13.56 -6.29 0.08
N ASN A 485 -13.98 -5.10 -0.30
CA ASN A 485 -14.80 -4.20 0.49
C ASN A 485 -16.23 -4.22 -0.05
N PHE A 486 -17.19 -4.56 0.80
CA PHE A 486 -18.60 -4.71 0.44
C PHE A 486 -19.37 -3.46 0.88
N TRP A 487 -19.85 -2.69 -0.10
CA TRP A 487 -20.46 -1.38 0.11
C TRP A 487 -21.97 -1.46 -0.02
N HIS A 488 -22.71 -1.12 1.04
CA HIS A 488 -24.17 -1.27 1.04
C HIS A 488 -24.90 -0.16 0.27
N ARG A 489 -24.52 1.11 0.44
CA ARG A 489 -25.27 2.26 -0.14
C ARG A 489 -24.42 3.29 -0.88
N HIS A 490 -23.13 3.33 -0.61
CA HIS A 490 -22.21 4.30 -1.19
C HIS A 490 -21.38 3.66 -2.29
N VAL A 491 -21.08 4.45 -3.31
CA VAL A 491 -20.20 4.07 -4.42
C VAL A 491 -18.98 4.98 -4.29
N PRO A 492 -17.81 4.45 -3.90
CA PRO A 492 -16.59 5.25 -3.85
C PRO A 492 -16.28 5.82 -5.24
N GLU A 493 -15.96 7.11 -5.30
CA GLU A 493 -15.78 7.81 -6.57
C GLU A 493 -14.30 7.84 -7.02
N PRO A 494 -14.03 8.02 -8.33
CA PRO A 494 -12.69 8.31 -8.83
C PRO A 494 -12.08 9.57 -8.18
N PRO A 495 -10.75 9.65 -8.03
CA PRO A 495 -9.74 8.73 -8.56
C PRO A 495 -9.47 7.49 -7.69
N HIS A 496 -10.06 7.43 -6.48
CA HIS A 496 -9.77 6.41 -5.47
C HIS A 496 -10.36 5.04 -5.80
N CYS A 497 -11.55 4.99 -6.40
CA CYS A 497 -12.15 3.76 -6.90
C CYS A 497 -12.63 3.95 -8.32
N GLN A 498 -12.30 3.01 -9.21
CA GLN A 498 -12.53 3.15 -10.63
C GLN A 498 -13.35 1.99 -11.20
N ARG A 499 -14.32 2.36 -12.03
CA ARG A 499 -15.00 1.43 -12.91
C ARG A 499 -14.21 1.31 -14.22
N LEU A 500 -13.37 0.29 -14.28
CA LEU A 500 -12.43 0.13 -15.38
C LEU A 500 -13.00 -0.68 -16.54
N ASN A 501 -12.55 -0.34 -17.75
CA ASN A 501 -12.68 -1.19 -18.91
C ASN A 501 -11.46 -2.13 -18.99
N LEU A 502 -11.56 -3.29 -18.34
CA LEU A 502 -10.47 -4.27 -18.25
C LEU A 502 -9.97 -4.76 -19.62
N GLN A 503 -10.79 -4.67 -20.68
CA GLN A 503 -10.38 -5.08 -22.04
C GLN A 503 -9.38 -4.12 -22.68
N GLN A 504 -9.37 -2.85 -22.26
CA GLN A 504 -8.48 -1.82 -22.81
C GLN A 504 -7.09 -1.82 -22.16
N HIS A 505 -6.90 -2.58 -21.08
CA HIS A 505 -5.62 -2.64 -20.39
C HIS A 505 -4.90 -3.97 -20.66
N PRO A 506 -3.71 -3.98 -21.31
CA PRO A 506 -3.04 -5.20 -21.77
C PRO A 506 -2.87 -6.28 -20.70
N ALA A 507 -2.36 -5.89 -19.53
CA ALA A 507 -2.12 -6.81 -18.42
C ALA A 507 -3.42 -7.40 -17.85
N MET A 508 -4.53 -6.67 -17.92
CA MET A 508 -5.83 -7.08 -17.38
C MET A 508 -6.69 -7.81 -18.41
N ARG A 509 -6.51 -7.52 -19.71
CA ARG A 509 -7.29 -8.11 -20.81
C ARG A 509 -7.24 -9.64 -20.80
N ARG A 510 -6.09 -10.22 -20.46
CA ARG A 510 -5.92 -11.68 -20.33
C ARG A 510 -6.71 -12.33 -19.19
N HIS A 511 -7.17 -11.53 -18.23
CA HIS A 511 -7.97 -11.96 -17.07
C HIS A 511 -9.46 -11.64 -17.20
N VAL A 512 -9.87 -11.05 -18.33
CA VAL A 512 -11.27 -10.79 -18.64
C VAL A 512 -11.94 -12.11 -19.01
N LEU A 513 -13.05 -12.39 -18.35
CA LEU A 513 -13.86 -13.58 -18.58
C LEU A 513 -14.98 -13.26 -19.57
N THR A 514 -15.33 -14.24 -20.40
CA THR A 514 -16.61 -14.22 -21.11
C THR A 514 -17.76 -14.47 -20.12
N SER A 515 -18.98 -14.06 -20.48
CA SER A 515 -20.17 -14.30 -19.64
C SER A 515 -20.39 -15.78 -19.33
N ASP A 516 -20.12 -16.67 -20.29
CA ASP A 516 -20.26 -18.12 -20.11
C ASP A 516 -19.21 -18.68 -19.15
N GLU A 517 -17.96 -18.21 -19.22
CA GLU A 517 -16.89 -18.62 -18.30
C GLU A 517 -17.18 -18.14 -16.87
N ALA A 518 -17.59 -16.88 -16.70
CA ALA A 518 -17.95 -16.34 -15.41
C ALA A 518 -19.14 -17.09 -14.78
N ALA A 519 -20.17 -17.40 -15.58
CA ALA A 519 -21.33 -18.18 -15.13
C ALA A 519 -20.94 -19.62 -14.76
N ALA A 520 -20.06 -20.27 -15.54
CA ALA A 520 -19.57 -21.62 -15.25
C ALA A 520 -18.80 -21.67 -13.93
N LEU A 521 -17.89 -20.71 -13.68
CA LEU A 521 -17.16 -20.61 -12.41
C LEU A 521 -18.12 -20.39 -11.23
N GLN A 522 -19.07 -19.46 -11.36
CA GLN A 522 -20.07 -19.20 -10.31
C GLN A 522 -20.94 -20.43 -10.01
N ALA A 523 -21.30 -21.22 -11.03
CA ALA A 523 -22.05 -22.45 -10.85
C ALA A 523 -21.26 -23.51 -10.09
N VAL A 524 -19.96 -23.67 -10.41
CA VAL A 524 -19.05 -24.55 -9.67
C VAL A 524 -18.97 -24.13 -8.21
N GLU A 525 -18.73 -22.85 -7.93
CA GLU A 525 -18.68 -22.37 -6.55
C GLU A 525 -19.99 -22.65 -5.82
N SER A 526 -21.13 -22.28 -6.40
CA SER A 526 -22.44 -22.49 -5.78
C SER A 526 -22.70 -23.96 -5.43
N SER A 527 -22.31 -24.90 -6.30
CA SER A 527 -22.44 -26.34 -6.02
C SER A 527 -21.59 -26.83 -4.84
N ARG A 528 -20.43 -26.19 -4.57
CA ARG A 528 -19.56 -26.54 -3.43
C ARG A 528 -20.16 -26.13 -2.10
N PHE A 529 -20.96 -25.07 -2.05
CA PHE A 529 -21.66 -24.66 -0.84
C PHE A 529 -22.89 -25.54 -0.54
N GLU A 530 -23.32 -26.36 -1.51
CA GLU A 530 -24.34 -27.39 -1.30
C GLU A 530 -23.76 -28.75 -0.84
N ASP A 531 -22.46 -29.03 -1.08
CA ASP A 531 -21.76 -30.24 -0.61
C ASP A 531 -20.85 -29.92 0.60
N ASP A 532 -21.28 -30.32 1.79
CA ASP A 532 -20.59 -30.09 3.08
C ASP A 532 -19.13 -30.59 3.15
N ARG A 533 -18.65 -31.42 2.20
CA ARG A 533 -17.32 -32.04 2.28
C ARG A 533 -16.19 -31.21 1.68
N ASP A 534 -16.50 -30.32 0.74
CA ASP A 534 -15.49 -29.50 0.04
C ASP A 534 -15.85 -28.01 0.03
N GLY A 535 -16.85 -27.60 0.80
CA GLY A 535 -17.21 -26.19 1.00
C GLY A 535 -16.31 -25.46 2.00
N PRO A 536 -16.54 -24.16 2.22
CA PRO A 536 -15.75 -23.38 3.17
C PRO A 536 -16.03 -23.77 4.61
N SER A 537 -14.98 -23.72 5.43
CA SER A 537 -15.04 -24.15 6.83
C SER A 537 -14.55 -23.03 7.75
N PRO A 538 -15.28 -22.71 8.83
CA PRO A 538 -14.79 -21.74 9.80
C PRO A 538 -13.44 -22.16 10.39
N VAL A 539 -12.49 -21.23 10.43
CA VAL A 539 -11.17 -21.48 11.03
C VAL A 539 -11.35 -21.62 12.53
N ARG A 540 -10.69 -22.63 13.11
CA ARG A 540 -10.68 -22.82 14.56
C ARG A 540 -10.10 -21.57 15.25
N GLN A 541 -10.92 -20.95 16.09
CA GLN A 541 -10.50 -19.83 16.91
C GLN A 541 -9.80 -20.32 18.20
N LYS A 542 -8.64 -19.75 18.54
CA LYS A 542 -7.93 -19.96 19.80
C LYS A 542 -7.93 -18.67 20.62
N VAL A 543 -8.46 -18.73 21.84
CA VAL A 543 -8.49 -17.58 22.75
C VAL A 543 -7.20 -17.57 23.59
N LEU A 544 -6.47 -16.47 23.56
CA LEU A 544 -5.27 -16.20 24.33
C LEU A 544 -5.65 -15.19 25.43
N SER A 545 -5.74 -15.69 26.67
CA SER A 545 -6.30 -14.93 27.78
C SER A 545 -5.49 -15.08 29.06
N ARG A 546 -4.22 -15.50 28.95
CA ARG A 546 -3.29 -15.62 30.09
C ARG A 546 -1.97 -14.92 29.78
N PRO A 547 -1.26 -14.40 30.80
CA PRO A 547 0.03 -13.73 30.58
C PRO A 547 1.08 -14.61 29.89
N GLU A 548 1.11 -15.91 30.21
CA GLU A 548 2.04 -16.86 29.60
C GLU A 548 1.82 -17.07 28.09
N ASP A 549 0.60 -16.82 27.60
CA ASP A 549 0.29 -16.85 26.17
C ASP A 549 0.88 -15.62 25.45
N LEU A 550 1.21 -14.56 26.19
CA LEU A 550 1.55 -13.23 25.69
C LEU A 550 2.92 -12.74 26.21
N PRO A 551 4.02 -13.48 25.98
CA PRO A 551 5.33 -13.16 26.55
C PRO A 551 6.05 -12.01 25.84
N HIS A 552 5.62 -11.64 24.64
CA HIS A 552 6.24 -10.62 23.80
C HIS A 552 5.42 -9.32 23.82
N SER A 553 5.81 -8.33 23.02
CA SER A 553 5.10 -7.06 22.92
C SER A 553 5.04 -6.49 21.51
N SER A 554 4.05 -5.64 21.23
CA SER A 554 4.03 -4.78 20.06
C SER A 554 3.45 -3.42 20.42
N ASP A 555 4.09 -2.34 19.96
CA ASP A 555 3.65 -0.96 20.24
C ASP A 555 2.60 -0.44 19.26
N PHE A 556 2.35 -1.20 18.19
CA PHE A 556 1.44 -0.81 17.12
C PHE A 556 1.74 0.56 16.47
N GLY A 557 2.86 1.20 16.79
CA GLY A 557 3.29 2.51 16.26
C GLY A 557 2.50 3.74 16.75
N TYR A 558 1.21 3.61 17.09
CA TYR A 558 0.32 4.71 17.51
C TYR A 558 -0.23 4.57 18.93
N LEU A 559 -0.01 3.43 19.59
CA LEU A 559 -0.52 3.22 20.94
C LEU A 559 0.38 3.88 21.99
N PRO A 560 -0.19 4.39 23.09
CA PRO A 560 0.59 5.03 24.16
C PRO A 560 1.49 4.04 24.94
N ARG A 561 1.28 2.74 24.79
CA ARG A 561 2.01 1.66 25.48
C ARG A 561 2.05 0.42 24.59
N PRO A 562 3.15 -0.38 24.62
CA PRO A 562 3.16 -1.70 24.02
C PRO A 562 2.10 -2.62 24.62
N LEU A 563 1.43 -3.38 23.76
CA LEU A 563 0.50 -4.42 24.16
C LEU A 563 1.22 -5.77 24.24
N PRO A 564 0.84 -6.63 25.21
CA PRO A 564 1.31 -8.00 25.26
C PRO A 564 0.90 -8.81 24.02
N MET A 565 1.83 -9.54 23.43
CA MET A 565 1.61 -10.30 22.21
C MET A 565 2.14 -11.73 22.34
N PRO A 566 1.53 -12.71 21.63
CA PRO A 566 2.12 -14.03 21.51
C PRO A 566 3.45 -13.95 20.75
N THR A 567 4.26 -15.00 20.85
CA THR A 567 5.47 -15.09 20.01
C THR A 567 5.09 -15.33 18.56
N MET A 568 5.89 -14.81 17.62
CA MET A 568 5.69 -15.11 16.20
C MET A 568 5.87 -16.61 15.90
N ALA A 569 6.74 -17.29 16.65
CA ALA A 569 6.92 -18.73 16.53
C ALA A 569 5.64 -19.52 16.85
N ALA A 570 4.96 -19.18 17.95
CA ALA A 570 3.70 -19.83 18.33
C ALA A 570 2.59 -19.59 17.29
N LEU A 571 2.52 -18.36 16.76
CA LEU A 571 1.54 -18.03 15.71
C LEU A 571 1.78 -18.85 14.44
N LYS A 572 3.05 -18.97 14.01
CA LYS A 572 3.47 -19.71 12.80
C LYS A 572 3.32 -21.22 12.92
N GLU A 573 3.43 -21.78 14.12
CA GLU A 573 3.32 -23.22 14.32
C GLU A 573 1.91 -23.72 14.02
N GLU A 574 0.88 -23.10 14.62
CA GLU A 574 -0.50 -23.57 14.45
C GLU A 574 -1.23 -22.86 13.31
N ARG A 575 -0.78 -21.66 12.91
CA ARG A 575 -1.36 -20.85 11.82
C ARG A 575 -2.88 -20.70 11.92
N LEU A 576 -3.40 -20.44 13.12
CA LEU A 576 -4.82 -20.34 13.39
C LEU A 576 -5.37 -18.91 13.27
N PHE A 577 -6.64 -18.75 13.62
CA PHE A 577 -7.28 -17.50 13.97
C PHE A 577 -7.26 -17.35 15.50
N TYR A 578 -6.65 -16.28 16.01
CA TYR A 578 -6.47 -16.06 17.45
C TYR A 578 -7.29 -14.86 17.91
N GLU A 579 -7.94 -14.99 19.07
CA GLU A 579 -8.49 -13.86 19.81
C GLU A 579 -7.60 -13.62 21.04
N VAL A 580 -7.10 -12.40 21.19
CA VAL A 580 -6.34 -11.96 22.36
C VAL A 580 -7.28 -11.17 23.26
N ASP A 581 -7.52 -11.66 24.47
CA ASP A 581 -8.27 -10.95 25.51
C ASP A 581 -7.29 -10.38 26.55
N TRP A 582 -6.85 -9.14 26.31
CA TRP A 582 -5.87 -8.49 27.17
C TRP A 582 -6.39 -8.25 28.60
N PRO A 583 -7.64 -7.80 28.83
CA PRO A 583 -8.20 -7.69 30.18
C PRO A 583 -8.20 -9.01 30.96
N ALA A 584 -8.61 -10.11 30.33
CA ALA A 584 -8.61 -11.43 30.96
C ALA A 584 -7.19 -11.87 31.32
N ALA A 585 -6.23 -11.72 30.39
CA ALA A 585 -4.83 -12.01 30.65
C ALA A 585 -4.27 -11.18 31.82
N ALA A 586 -4.58 -9.88 31.84
CA ALA A 586 -4.13 -8.98 32.91
C ALA A 586 -4.73 -9.33 34.28
N GLN A 587 -5.94 -9.90 34.31
CA GLN A 587 -6.56 -10.36 35.56
C GLN A 587 -5.92 -11.66 36.06
N ALA A 588 -5.70 -12.63 35.18
CA ALA A 588 -5.13 -13.94 35.52
C ALA A 588 -3.72 -13.84 36.10
N GLY A 589 -2.86 -12.92 35.63
CA GLY A 589 -1.49 -12.75 36.13
C GLY A 589 -1.36 -12.25 37.58
N ARG A 590 -2.47 -12.04 38.30
CA ARG A 590 -2.49 -11.64 39.72
C ARG A 590 -2.96 -12.75 40.65
N GLU A 591 -3.61 -13.77 40.11
CA GLU A 591 -4.02 -14.98 40.84
C GLU A 591 -2.83 -15.94 40.91
#